data_AF-A0A0S7EVF2-F1
#
_entry.id   AF-A0A0S7EVF2-F1
#
_cell.length_a   1.000
_cell.length_b   1.000
_cell.length_c   1.000
_cell.angle_alpha   90.00
_cell.angle_beta   90.00
_cell.angle_gamma   90.00
#
_symmetry.space_group_name_H-M   'P 1'
#
loop_
_entity.id
_entity.type
_entity.pdbx_description
1 polymer ?
#
loop_
_entity_poly.entity_id
_entity_poly.type
_entity_poly.pdbx_seq_one_letter_code
_entity_poly.pdbx_strand_id
1 'polypeptide(L)'
;WGYKDSLITQNWVSFTIDFRELLTRDCNDDDYVQWLAHSDDISDPTDGCMLGFKETFLRLRKDSVCWNGRDYTVNTQPTPCACTLDDFLCDFGYSRKENSSECVEQPDLQGKVLEFCLHGKEEQLQTKGYRKIPGDKCEGGQMPQRKEIDLSKRCVSDLLSPELQTDSHSSKSVAIVLAVVVVMLLSVAAGVVFVRKYVCGGRFLVHRYSVLQQHVEDNTADGIDEPLDTNHTPNGKIEFHDDSDEDLLE
;
A
#
# COMPACT_ATOMS: atom_id res chain seq x y z
N TRP A 1 -10.12 -45.65 -29.89
CA TRP A 1 -8.90 -46.47 -29.87
C TRP A 1 -8.98 -47.41 -28.66
N GLY A 2 -8.19 -48.48 -28.63
CA GLY A 2 -8.16 -49.43 -27.52
C GLY A 2 -7.22 -50.59 -27.79
N TYR A 3 -7.27 -51.62 -26.96
CA TYR A 3 -6.51 -52.85 -27.17
C TYR A 3 -7.40 -53.94 -27.80
N LYS A 4 -6.83 -54.74 -28.70
CA LYS A 4 -7.39 -56.04 -29.04
C LYS A 4 -6.59 -57.10 -28.31
N ASP A 5 -7.22 -57.72 -27.32
CA ASP A 5 -6.60 -58.78 -26.55
C ASP A 5 -6.45 -60.06 -27.38
N SER A 6 -5.32 -60.74 -27.20
CA SER A 6 -5.04 -62.06 -27.75
C SER A 6 -4.33 -62.87 -26.68
N LEU A 7 -4.48 -64.20 -26.70
CA LEU A 7 -4.01 -65.10 -25.64
C LEU A 7 -2.50 -65.03 -25.33
N ILE A 8 -1.71 -64.32 -26.13
CA ILE A 8 -0.25 -64.19 -26.01
C ILE A 8 0.23 -62.73 -26.19
N THR A 9 -0.56 -61.83 -26.81
CA THR A 9 -0.14 -60.46 -27.13
C THR A 9 -1.31 -59.47 -27.12
N GLN A 10 -1.13 -58.33 -26.45
CA GLN A 10 -2.00 -57.16 -26.57
C GLN A 10 -1.46 -56.21 -27.63
N ASN A 11 -2.29 -55.87 -28.62
CA ASN A 11 -1.96 -54.91 -29.66
C ASN A 11 -2.91 -53.70 -29.60
N TRP A 12 -2.37 -52.50 -29.77
CA TRP A 12 -3.15 -51.28 -29.97
C TRP A 12 -3.92 -51.33 -31.29
N VAL A 13 -5.18 -50.90 -31.25
CA VAL A 13 -6.04 -50.77 -32.44
C VAL A 13 -6.77 -49.42 -32.41
N SER A 14 -6.70 -48.71 -33.54
CA SER A 14 -7.57 -47.58 -33.86
C SER A 14 -8.57 -48.00 -34.94
N PHE A 15 -9.78 -47.48 -34.83
CA PHE A 15 -10.79 -47.52 -35.88
C PHE A 15 -11.11 -46.07 -36.23
N THR A 16 -10.92 -45.72 -37.49
CA THR A 16 -11.28 -44.40 -38.03
C THR A 16 -12.53 -44.58 -38.87
N ILE A 17 -13.56 -43.79 -38.61
CA ILE A 17 -14.81 -43.78 -39.37
C ILE A 17 -14.88 -42.43 -40.06
N ASP A 18 -15.00 -42.43 -41.39
CA ASP A 18 -15.34 -41.23 -42.15
C ASP A 18 -16.86 -41.13 -42.26
N PHE A 19 -17.40 -39.94 -42.01
CA PHE A 19 -18.83 -39.64 -42.08
C PHE A 19 -19.22 -38.94 -43.40
N ARG A 20 -18.28 -38.75 -44.35
CA ARG A 20 -18.55 -38.09 -45.64
C ARG A 20 -19.58 -38.82 -46.51
N GLU A 21 -19.73 -40.14 -46.38
CA GLU A 21 -20.78 -40.91 -47.04
C GLU A 21 -22.18 -40.74 -46.39
N LEU A 22 -22.24 -40.19 -45.17
CA LEU A 22 -23.49 -39.86 -44.47
C LEU A 22 -23.85 -38.37 -44.64
N LEU A 23 -22.84 -37.49 -44.69
CA LEU A 23 -22.99 -36.06 -44.98
C LEU A 23 -22.63 -35.77 -46.44
N THR A 24 -23.47 -36.30 -47.34
CA THR A 24 -23.25 -36.38 -48.80
C THR A 24 -23.33 -35.05 -49.54
N ARG A 25 -23.91 -34.02 -48.92
CA ARG A 25 -24.02 -32.66 -49.46
C ARG A 25 -23.40 -31.66 -48.49
N ASP A 26 -22.92 -30.56 -49.04
CA ASP A 26 -22.45 -29.42 -48.27
C ASP A 26 -23.65 -28.54 -47.87
N CYS A 27 -23.56 -27.79 -46.78
CA CYS A 27 -24.65 -26.94 -46.29
C CYS A 27 -24.74 -25.63 -47.08
N ASN A 28 -25.96 -25.11 -47.27
CA ASN A 28 -26.22 -23.81 -47.89
C ASN A 28 -26.84 -22.82 -46.87
N ASP A 29 -27.01 -21.55 -47.25
CA ASP A 29 -27.61 -20.53 -46.37
C ASP A 29 -29.01 -20.93 -45.87
N ASP A 30 -29.80 -21.59 -46.72
CA ASP A 30 -31.13 -22.13 -46.37
C ASP A 30 -31.09 -23.20 -45.28
N ASP A 31 -29.96 -23.86 -44.99
CA ASP A 31 -29.84 -24.88 -43.93
C ASP A 31 -29.74 -24.30 -42.51
N TYR A 32 -29.42 -23.01 -42.39
CA TYR A 32 -29.21 -22.35 -41.11
C TYR A 32 -30.49 -21.67 -40.60
N VAL A 33 -30.52 -21.38 -39.31
CA VAL A 33 -31.49 -20.49 -38.66
C VAL A 33 -30.76 -19.50 -37.77
N GLN A 34 -31.32 -18.30 -37.66
CA GLN A 34 -30.89 -17.34 -36.65
C GLN A 34 -31.29 -17.85 -35.26
N TRP A 35 -30.37 -17.73 -34.31
CA TRP A 35 -30.57 -18.05 -32.90
C TRP A 35 -29.92 -16.96 -32.06
N LEU A 36 -30.73 -16.25 -31.27
CA LEU A 36 -30.26 -15.34 -30.23
C LEU A 36 -29.71 -16.19 -29.07
N ALA A 37 -28.45 -15.99 -28.73
CA ALA A 37 -27.85 -16.60 -27.57
C ALA A 37 -28.42 -15.98 -26.29
N HIS A 38 -28.49 -16.78 -25.22
CA HIS A 38 -28.95 -16.38 -23.89
C HIS A 38 -30.39 -15.81 -23.82
N SER A 39 -31.20 -16.01 -24.85
CA SER A 39 -32.63 -15.67 -24.84
C SER A 39 -33.41 -16.53 -23.84
N ASP A 40 -34.25 -15.90 -23.02
CA ASP A 40 -35.09 -16.52 -21.99
C ASP A 40 -36.54 -16.00 -22.01
N ASP A 41 -36.78 -14.69 -22.13
CA ASP A 41 -38.10 -14.09 -22.39
C ASP A 41 -38.08 -13.16 -23.61
N ILE A 42 -38.58 -13.67 -24.74
CA ILE A 42 -38.69 -12.97 -26.03
C ILE A 42 -39.51 -11.66 -25.94
N SER A 43 -40.29 -11.44 -24.88
CA SER A 43 -41.03 -10.19 -24.66
C SER A 43 -40.22 -9.07 -23.98
N ASP A 44 -39.05 -9.38 -23.40
CA ASP A 44 -38.19 -8.41 -22.75
C ASP A 44 -37.25 -7.67 -23.74
N PRO A 45 -37.21 -6.32 -23.77
CA PRO A 45 -36.17 -5.60 -24.50
C PRO A 45 -34.73 -5.99 -24.11
N THR A 46 -34.47 -6.48 -22.89
CA THR A 46 -33.14 -6.99 -22.47
C THR A 46 -32.86 -8.47 -22.78
N ASP A 47 -33.80 -9.22 -23.39
CA ASP A 47 -33.65 -10.64 -23.76
C ASP A 47 -32.31 -10.98 -24.45
N GLY A 48 -31.53 -11.91 -23.90
CA GLY A 48 -30.22 -12.28 -24.47
C GLY A 48 -29.10 -11.24 -24.34
N CYS A 49 -29.27 -10.16 -23.56
CA CYS A 49 -28.14 -9.29 -23.17
C CYS A 49 -27.22 -10.00 -22.18
N MET A 50 -25.97 -10.25 -22.58
CA MET A 50 -24.91 -10.78 -21.71
C MET A 50 -23.67 -9.91 -21.81
N LEU A 51 -23.11 -9.50 -20.65
CA LEU A 51 -21.96 -8.59 -20.58
C LEU A 51 -22.18 -7.34 -21.47
N GLY A 52 -23.39 -6.79 -21.44
CA GLY A 52 -23.75 -5.60 -22.18
C GLY A 52 -23.94 -5.73 -23.70
N PHE A 53 -24.03 -6.93 -24.27
CA PHE A 53 -24.41 -7.10 -25.69
C PHE A 53 -25.22 -8.37 -25.96
N LYS A 54 -26.01 -8.37 -27.04
CA LYS A 54 -26.72 -9.53 -27.58
C LYS A 54 -25.88 -10.18 -28.69
N GLU A 55 -25.86 -11.51 -28.77
CA GLU A 55 -25.24 -12.23 -29.90
C GLU A 55 -26.26 -13.09 -30.65
N THR A 56 -26.50 -12.74 -31.92
CA THR A 56 -27.25 -13.60 -32.84
C THR A 56 -26.27 -14.45 -33.66
N PHE A 57 -26.48 -15.76 -33.63
CA PHE A 57 -25.72 -16.77 -34.37
C PHE A 57 -26.54 -17.33 -35.54
N LEU A 58 -25.88 -17.69 -36.64
CA LEU A 58 -26.43 -18.67 -37.57
C LEU A 58 -26.07 -20.08 -37.09
N ARG A 59 -27.07 -20.93 -36.89
CA ARG A 59 -26.93 -22.32 -36.45
C ARG A 59 -27.58 -23.27 -37.44
N LEU A 60 -26.89 -24.35 -37.77
CA LEU A 60 -27.44 -25.43 -38.59
C LEU A 60 -28.72 -25.97 -37.94
N ARG A 61 -29.80 -26.15 -38.71
CA ARG A 61 -31.04 -26.74 -38.16
C ARG A 61 -30.86 -28.21 -37.81
N LYS A 62 -31.74 -28.68 -36.91
CA LYS A 62 -31.78 -30.08 -36.44
C LYS A 62 -32.26 -31.08 -37.51
N ASP A 63 -32.92 -30.62 -38.58
CA ASP A 63 -33.40 -31.41 -39.71
C ASP A 63 -32.47 -31.36 -40.94
N SER A 64 -31.61 -30.34 -41.03
CA SER A 64 -30.66 -30.15 -42.13
C SER A 64 -29.43 -31.08 -42.00
N VAL A 65 -29.52 -32.26 -42.61
CA VAL A 65 -28.38 -33.19 -42.75
C VAL A 65 -27.48 -32.75 -43.91
N CYS A 66 -26.34 -32.13 -43.58
CA CYS A 66 -25.31 -31.67 -44.51
C CYS A 66 -23.95 -31.46 -43.80
N TRP A 67 -22.91 -31.15 -44.56
CA TRP A 67 -21.57 -30.83 -44.07
C TRP A 67 -21.29 -29.33 -44.12
N ASN A 68 -20.93 -28.73 -42.98
CA ASN A 68 -20.63 -27.29 -42.89
C ASN A 68 -19.39 -26.84 -43.69
N GLY A 69 -18.50 -27.78 -44.06
CA GLY A 69 -17.17 -27.47 -44.59
C GLY A 69 -16.06 -27.59 -43.53
N ARG A 70 -14.79 -27.56 -43.96
CA ARG A 70 -13.62 -27.43 -43.07
C ARG A 70 -13.38 -25.98 -42.65
N ASP A 71 -13.70 -25.06 -43.55
CA ASP A 71 -13.43 -23.62 -43.44
C ASP A 71 -14.62 -22.84 -42.86
N TYR A 72 -15.55 -23.54 -42.19
CA TYR A 72 -16.74 -22.96 -41.58
C TYR A 72 -16.38 -22.04 -40.40
N THR A 73 -16.64 -20.74 -40.56
CA THR A 73 -16.50 -19.74 -39.49
C THR A 73 -17.85 -19.42 -38.87
N VAL A 74 -17.91 -19.38 -37.54
CA VAL A 74 -19.11 -18.92 -36.82
C VAL A 74 -19.16 -17.39 -36.90
N ASN A 75 -20.00 -16.87 -37.78
CA ASN A 75 -20.25 -15.43 -37.87
C ASN A 75 -21.31 -15.03 -36.83
N THR A 76 -20.96 -14.12 -35.93
CA THR A 76 -21.91 -13.48 -34.99
C THR A 76 -22.10 -12.00 -35.35
N GLN A 77 -23.25 -11.45 -34.96
CA GLN A 77 -23.49 -10.00 -35.02
C GLN A 77 -23.76 -9.48 -33.60
N PRO A 78 -22.73 -8.96 -32.90
CA PRO A 78 -22.90 -8.42 -31.56
C PRO A 78 -23.66 -7.09 -31.63
N THR A 79 -24.77 -6.99 -30.90
CA THR A 79 -25.58 -5.77 -30.80
C THR A 79 -25.48 -5.22 -29.37
N PRO A 80 -24.98 -3.99 -29.14
CA PRO A 80 -24.80 -3.47 -27.78
C PRO A 80 -26.14 -3.26 -27.06
N CYS A 81 -26.15 -3.53 -25.77
CA CYS A 81 -27.26 -3.27 -24.86
C CYS A 81 -27.06 -1.94 -24.12
N ALA A 82 -28.16 -1.33 -23.66
CA ALA A 82 -28.09 -0.17 -22.78
C ALA A 82 -27.55 -0.57 -21.41
N CYS A 83 -26.59 0.18 -20.85
CA CYS A 83 -26.05 -0.14 -19.52
C CYS A 83 -27.12 -0.02 -18.42
N THR A 84 -27.08 -0.98 -17.49
CA THR A 84 -27.79 -1.00 -16.22
C THR A 84 -26.79 -0.86 -15.06
N LEU A 85 -27.24 -0.95 -13.81
CA LEU A 85 -26.33 -1.11 -12.67
C LEU A 85 -25.71 -2.53 -12.61
N ASP A 86 -26.31 -3.51 -13.28
CA ASP A 86 -25.86 -4.90 -13.23
C ASP A 86 -24.62 -5.18 -14.08
N ASP A 87 -24.38 -4.38 -15.12
CA ASP A 87 -23.14 -4.34 -15.93
C ASP A 87 -21.91 -3.76 -15.15
N PHE A 88 -22.11 -3.39 -13.88
CA PHE A 88 -21.07 -2.85 -12.99
C PHE A 88 -20.94 -3.66 -11.69
N LEU A 89 -19.72 -4.14 -11.42
CA LEU A 89 -19.36 -4.73 -10.13
C LEU A 89 -19.05 -3.63 -9.11
N CYS A 90 -19.24 -3.93 -7.82
CA CYS A 90 -18.85 -3.01 -6.77
C CYS A 90 -17.33 -2.93 -6.65
N ASP A 91 -16.80 -1.72 -6.60
CA ASP A 91 -15.36 -1.49 -6.41
C ASP A 91 -14.96 -1.65 -4.93
N PHE A 92 -13.66 -1.65 -4.64
CA PHE A 92 -13.17 -1.85 -3.27
C PHE A 92 -13.80 -0.88 -2.25
N GLY A 93 -14.23 -1.41 -1.11
CA GLY A 93 -14.95 -0.66 -0.07
C GLY A 93 -16.48 -0.67 -0.20
N TYR A 94 -17.03 -1.22 -1.27
CA TYR A 94 -18.48 -1.26 -1.53
C TYR A 94 -19.02 -2.69 -1.63
N SER A 95 -20.31 -2.87 -1.36
CA SER A 95 -21.04 -4.13 -1.56
C SER A 95 -22.48 -3.86 -1.99
N ARG A 96 -23.14 -4.88 -2.57
CA ARG A 96 -24.59 -4.83 -2.83
C ARG A 96 -25.36 -5.31 -1.61
N LYS A 97 -26.55 -4.77 -1.40
CA LYS A 97 -27.54 -5.33 -0.48
C LYS A 97 -28.29 -6.48 -1.16
N GLU A 98 -28.89 -7.36 -0.36
CA GLU A 98 -29.78 -8.40 -0.88
C GLU A 98 -30.90 -7.76 -1.71
N ASN A 99 -31.17 -8.32 -2.89
CA ASN A 99 -32.20 -7.84 -3.84
C ASN A 99 -32.01 -6.37 -4.30
N SER A 100 -30.77 -5.87 -4.37
CA SER A 100 -30.45 -4.55 -4.91
C SER A 100 -29.21 -4.58 -5.81
N SER A 101 -29.29 -3.91 -6.97
CA SER A 101 -28.14 -3.69 -7.87
C SER A 101 -27.25 -2.52 -7.44
N GLU A 102 -27.64 -1.75 -6.41
CA GLU A 102 -26.86 -0.60 -5.92
C GLU A 102 -25.69 -1.04 -5.03
N CYS A 103 -24.50 -0.51 -5.33
CA CYS A 103 -23.31 -0.61 -4.51
C CYS A 103 -23.31 0.46 -3.40
N VAL A 104 -23.32 0.02 -2.14
CA VAL A 104 -23.25 0.86 -0.93
C VAL A 104 -21.91 0.69 -0.23
N GLU A 105 -21.43 1.70 0.49
CA GLU A 105 -20.19 1.62 1.27
C GLU A 105 -20.33 0.63 2.43
N GLN A 106 -19.36 -0.27 2.58
CA GLN A 106 -19.37 -1.32 3.61
C GLN A 106 -19.21 -0.70 5.01
N PRO A 107 -20.08 -1.01 6.00
CA PRO A 107 -20.00 -0.42 7.34
C PRO A 107 -18.64 -0.60 8.02
N ASP A 108 -17.98 -1.73 7.80
CA ASP A 108 -16.66 -2.03 8.37
C ASP A 108 -15.51 -1.20 7.80
N LEU A 109 -15.71 -0.51 6.68
CA LEU A 109 -14.71 0.34 6.02
C LEU A 109 -15.03 1.84 6.11
N GLN A 110 -16.24 2.21 6.55
CA GLN A 110 -16.61 3.60 6.82
C GLN A 110 -15.63 4.22 7.81
N GLY A 111 -14.91 5.26 7.38
CA GLY A 111 -13.88 5.94 8.17
C GLY A 111 -12.52 5.23 8.25
N LYS A 112 -12.41 3.94 7.91
CA LYS A 112 -11.13 3.20 7.93
C LYS A 112 -10.25 3.39 6.69
N VAL A 113 -10.70 4.20 5.72
CA VAL A 113 -9.96 4.57 4.50
C VAL A 113 -8.52 5.03 4.80
N LEU A 114 -8.29 5.66 5.96
CA LEU A 114 -6.97 6.10 6.41
C LEU A 114 -6.01 4.93 6.70
N GLU A 115 -6.48 3.80 7.22
CA GLU A 115 -5.64 2.68 7.65
C GLU A 115 -4.93 2.01 6.48
N PHE A 116 -5.63 1.80 5.36
CA PHE A 116 -5.01 1.33 4.11
C PHE A 116 -4.05 2.40 3.58
N CYS A 117 -4.43 3.68 3.63
CA CYS A 117 -3.63 4.78 3.09
C CYS A 117 -2.26 4.96 3.78
N LEU A 118 -2.12 4.52 5.04
CA LEU A 118 -0.87 4.61 5.81
C LEU A 118 0.07 3.40 5.62
N HIS A 119 -0.44 2.26 5.18
CA HIS A 119 0.32 0.99 5.11
C HIS A 119 0.33 0.33 3.72
N GLY A 120 -0.52 0.78 2.80
CA GLY A 120 -0.59 0.31 1.42
C GLY A 120 0.47 0.93 0.52
N LYS A 121 0.84 0.22 -0.55
CA LYS A 121 1.65 0.79 -1.64
C LYS A 121 0.84 1.85 -2.39
N GLU A 122 1.51 2.86 -2.93
CA GLU A 122 0.90 3.99 -3.65
C GLU A 122 0.16 3.54 -4.94
N GLU A 123 -1.12 3.20 -4.83
CA GLU A 123 -2.15 3.33 -5.90
C GLU A 123 -3.57 2.99 -5.38
N GLN A 124 -3.99 3.58 -4.26
CA GLN A 124 -5.37 3.47 -3.77
C GLN A 124 -6.24 4.61 -4.34
N LEU A 125 -6.74 4.38 -5.55
CA LEU A 125 -7.74 5.20 -6.21
C LEU A 125 -9.12 4.90 -5.60
N GLN A 126 -9.50 5.56 -4.50
CA GLN A 126 -10.84 5.34 -3.91
C GLN A 126 -11.90 5.80 -4.92
N THR A 127 -12.74 4.87 -5.41
CA THR A 127 -13.72 5.20 -6.44
C THR A 127 -15.11 5.45 -5.86
N LYS A 128 -16.04 5.91 -6.70
CA LYS A 128 -17.47 6.04 -6.35
C LYS A 128 -18.22 4.69 -6.21
N GLY A 129 -17.51 3.59 -5.99
CA GLY A 129 -18.08 2.28 -5.67
C GLY A 129 -18.54 1.41 -6.83
N TYR A 130 -18.42 1.86 -8.08
CA TYR A 130 -18.77 1.09 -9.27
C TYR A 130 -17.57 0.99 -10.22
N ARG A 131 -17.33 -0.22 -10.74
CA ARG A 131 -16.37 -0.52 -11.82
C ARG A 131 -17.08 -1.37 -12.87
N LYS A 132 -16.91 -1.04 -14.16
CA LYS A 132 -17.54 -1.83 -15.24
C LYS A 132 -17.02 -3.27 -15.20
N ILE A 133 -17.88 -4.25 -15.47
CA ILE A 133 -17.47 -5.66 -15.50
C ILE A 133 -16.41 -5.89 -16.59
N PRO A 134 -15.29 -6.60 -16.31
CA PRO A 134 -14.28 -6.89 -17.33
C PRO A 134 -14.86 -7.68 -18.50
N GLY A 135 -14.69 -7.15 -19.72
CA GLY A 135 -15.25 -7.73 -20.95
C GLY A 135 -16.61 -7.15 -21.36
N ASP A 136 -17.24 -6.31 -20.52
CA ASP A 136 -18.56 -5.75 -20.76
C ASP A 136 -18.58 -4.64 -21.84
N LYS A 137 -19.54 -4.72 -22.76
CA LYS A 137 -19.69 -3.84 -23.93
C LYS A 137 -21.00 -3.06 -23.99
N CYS A 138 -21.74 -2.92 -22.87
CA CYS A 138 -22.91 -2.03 -22.82
C CYS A 138 -22.53 -0.58 -23.20
N GLU A 139 -23.46 0.11 -23.85
CA GLU A 139 -23.32 1.48 -24.35
C GLU A 139 -24.51 2.36 -23.88
N GLY A 140 -24.22 3.60 -23.48
CA GLY A 140 -25.26 4.51 -22.97
C GLY A 140 -25.91 3.99 -21.67
N GLY A 141 -27.20 4.26 -21.48
CA GLY A 141 -27.93 3.81 -20.28
C GLY A 141 -27.43 4.45 -18.97
N GLN A 142 -27.52 3.70 -17.87
CA GLN A 142 -27.12 4.15 -16.53
C GLN A 142 -25.63 3.88 -16.30
N MET A 143 -24.78 4.86 -16.64
CA MET A 143 -23.32 4.78 -16.45
C MET A 143 -22.88 5.50 -15.17
N PRO A 144 -22.73 4.83 -14.01
CA PRO A 144 -22.16 5.44 -12.82
C PRO A 144 -20.72 5.91 -13.08
N GLN A 145 -20.47 7.21 -12.94
CA GLN A 145 -19.14 7.77 -13.18
C GLN A 145 -18.12 7.22 -12.18
N ARG A 146 -17.15 6.44 -12.66
CA ARG A 146 -15.92 6.13 -11.90
C ARG A 146 -15.10 7.41 -11.74
N LYS A 147 -15.36 8.16 -10.65
CA LYS A 147 -14.41 9.19 -10.19
C LYS A 147 -13.42 8.50 -9.26
N GLU A 148 -12.17 8.48 -9.69
CA GLU A 148 -11.03 8.06 -8.87
C GLU A 148 -10.61 9.20 -7.95
N ILE A 149 -10.42 8.90 -6.67
CA ILE A 149 -9.91 9.82 -5.66
C ILE A 149 -8.50 9.36 -5.30
N ASP A 150 -7.52 10.18 -5.66
CA ASP A 150 -6.15 10.04 -5.20
C ASP A 150 -6.09 10.27 -3.67
N LEU A 151 -5.96 9.19 -2.91
CA LEU A 151 -5.91 9.24 -1.46
C LEU A 151 -4.62 9.87 -0.92
N SER A 152 -3.49 9.84 -1.66
CA SER A 152 -2.21 10.40 -1.18
C SER A 152 -2.37 11.88 -0.78
N LYS A 153 -3.09 12.65 -1.61
CA LYS A 153 -3.40 14.06 -1.40
C LYS A 153 -4.29 14.34 -0.19
N ARG A 154 -5.03 13.33 0.32
CA ARG A 154 -5.98 13.46 1.43
C ARG A 154 -5.39 13.00 2.76
N CYS A 155 -4.70 11.86 2.76
CA CYS A 155 -4.11 11.30 3.97
C CYS A 155 -2.92 12.15 4.45
N VAL A 156 -2.14 12.71 3.52
CA VAL A 156 -1.06 13.66 3.84
C VAL A 156 -1.62 14.99 4.35
N SER A 157 -2.80 15.44 3.90
CA SER A 157 -3.42 16.66 4.42
C SER A 157 -4.03 16.50 5.81
N ASP A 158 -4.63 15.34 6.12
CA ASP A 158 -5.21 15.08 7.45
C ASP A 158 -4.10 14.89 8.51
N LEU A 159 -2.94 14.35 8.13
CA LEU A 159 -1.72 14.38 8.95
C LEU A 159 -1.06 15.77 9.04
N LEU A 160 -1.38 16.70 8.13
CA LEU A 160 -0.92 18.10 8.14
C LEU A 160 -1.93 19.04 8.81
N SER A 161 -2.49 18.60 9.93
CA SER A 161 -3.07 19.49 10.95
C SER A 161 -2.14 19.63 12.19
N PRO A 162 -0.97 20.29 12.08
CA PRO A 162 -0.02 20.46 13.18
C PRO A 162 -0.45 21.54 14.21
N GLU A 163 -1.74 21.63 14.52
CA GLU A 163 -2.30 22.57 15.52
C GLU A 163 -2.93 21.89 16.74
N LEU A 164 -2.80 20.56 16.89
CA LEU A 164 -3.38 19.82 18.03
C LEU A 164 -2.42 18.88 18.76
N GLN A 165 -1.10 19.15 18.69
CA GLN A 165 -0.14 18.60 19.67
C GLN A 165 1.20 19.36 19.85
N THR A 166 1.26 20.67 19.58
CA THR A 166 2.37 21.50 20.08
C THR A 166 2.18 21.81 21.56
N ASP A 167 2.60 20.88 22.42
CA ASP A 167 2.44 21.03 23.86
C ASP A 167 3.37 22.10 24.45
N SER A 168 2.80 23.30 24.70
CA SER A 168 3.18 24.24 25.77
C SER A 168 4.63 24.79 25.87
N HIS A 169 5.52 24.58 24.88
CA HIS A 169 6.96 24.87 25.05
C HIS A 169 7.65 25.85 24.07
N SER A 170 6.92 26.56 23.19
CA SER A 170 7.53 27.57 22.30
C SER A 170 7.95 28.88 22.99
N SER A 171 7.37 29.24 24.14
CA SER A 171 7.64 30.53 24.83
C SER A 171 8.81 30.45 25.83
N LYS A 172 8.89 29.37 26.61
CA LYS A 172 9.86 29.25 27.72
C LYS A 172 11.31 29.18 27.25
N SER A 173 11.60 28.49 26.15
CA SER A 173 12.98 28.30 25.66
C SER A 173 13.66 29.62 25.28
N VAL A 174 12.94 30.53 24.62
CA VAL A 174 13.44 31.87 24.27
C VAL A 174 13.69 32.71 25.53
N ALA A 175 12.78 32.66 26.51
CA ALA A 175 12.93 33.36 27.78
C ALA A 175 14.15 32.86 28.59
N ILE A 176 14.39 31.54 28.61
CA ILE A 176 15.54 30.93 29.30
C ILE A 176 16.86 31.37 28.63
N VAL A 177 16.95 31.33 27.30
CA VAL A 177 18.16 31.77 26.57
C VAL A 177 18.44 33.26 26.82
N LEU A 178 17.42 34.12 26.77
CA LEU A 178 17.57 35.54 27.09
C LEU A 178 18.00 35.77 28.55
N ALA A 179 17.46 35.04 29.51
CA ALA A 179 17.85 35.13 30.91
C ALA A 179 19.33 34.76 31.12
N VAL A 180 19.80 33.67 30.50
CA VAL A 180 21.22 33.25 30.57
C VAL A 180 22.15 34.29 29.95
N VAL A 181 21.78 34.87 28.80
CA VAL A 181 22.56 35.95 28.17
C VAL A 181 22.62 37.20 29.05
N VAL A 182 21.51 37.61 29.68
CA VAL A 182 21.47 38.75 30.60
C VAL A 182 22.34 38.49 31.84
N VAL A 183 22.29 37.29 32.43
CA VAL A 183 23.14 36.91 33.57
C VAL A 183 24.62 36.93 33.21
N MET A 184 25.00 36.46 32.01
CA MET A 184 26.39 36.52 31.52
C MET A 184 26.86 37.96 31.26
N LEU A 185 26.00 38.84 30.73
CA LEU A 185 26.34 40.25 30.56
C LEU A 185 26.50 40.96 31.91
N LEU A 186 25.66 40.63 32.90
CA LEU A 186 25.75 41.18 34.26
C LEU A 186 27.01 40.68 35.00
N SER A 187 27.39 39.41 34.86
CA SER A 187 28.60 38.87 35.48
C SER A 187 29.87 39.47 34.88
N VAL A 188 29.93 39.65 33.55
CA VAL A 188 31.02 40.36 32.86
C VAL A 188 31.09 41.82 33.30
N ALA A 189 29.95 42.53 33.37
CA ALA A 189 29.91 43.91 33.84
C ALA A 189 30.36 44.05 35.30
N ALA A 190 29.93 43.14 36.18
CA ALA A 190 30.38 43.08 37.58
C ALA A 190 31.89 42.80 37.67
N GLY A 191 32.42 41.89 36.86
CA GLY A 191 33.85 41.60 36.76
C GLY A 191 34.66 42.83 36.32
N VAL A 192 34.21 43.54 35.29
CA VAL A 192 34.85 44.79 34.83
C VAL A 192 34.81 45.87 35.90
N VAL A 193 33.69 46.03 36.63
CA VAL A 193 33.61 46.96 37.77
C VAL A 193 34.53 46.55 38.91
N PHE A 194 34.64 45.25 39.21
CA PHE A 194 35.53 44.73 40.25
C PHE A 194 37.00 44.97 39.90
N VAL A 195 37.43 44.63 38.68
CA VAL A 195 38.78 44.93 38.17
C VAL A 195 39.06 46.44 38.21
N ARG A 196 38.13 47.27 37.72
CA ARG A 196 38.30 48.73 37.71
C ARG A 196 38.36 49.34 39.11
N LYS A 197 37.70 48.74 40.11
CA LYS A 197 37.67 49.22 41.50
C LYS A 197 38.81 48.68 42.37
N TYR A 198 39.25 47.44 42.18
CA TYR A 198 40.23 46.77 43.04
C TYR A 198 41.61 46.57 42.41
N VAL A 199 41.72 46.50 41.07
CA VAL A 199 43.02 46.38 40.37
C VAL A 199 43.51 47.74 39.88
N CYS A 200 42.63 48.56 39.29
CA CYS A 200 43.00 49.89 38.77
C CYS A 200 42.66 51.05 39.73
N GLY A 201 41.99 50.78 40.86
CA GLY A 201 41.50 51.80 41.80
C GLY A 201 42.37 52.05 43.04
N GLY A 202 43.63 51.60 43.02
CA GLY A 202 44.47 51.53 44.21
C GLY A 202 44.77 52.89 44.86
N ARG A 203 44.34 53.07 46.13
CA ARG A 203 44.91 54.09 47.02
C ARG A 203 46.02 53.47 47.88
N PHE A 204 47.22 53.94 47.62
CA PHE A 204 48.48 53.53 48.22
C PHE A 204 48.51 53.85 49.73
N LEU A 205 48.92 52.89 50.57
CA LEU A 205 49.25 53.14 51.98
C LEU A 205 50.48 52.30 52.36
N VAL A 206 51.66 52.92 52.25
CA VAL A 206 52.96 52.33 52.60
C VAL A 206 53.39 52.84 53.97
N HIS A 207 53.81 51.92 54.84
CA HIS A 207 54.79 52.21 55.90
C HIS A 207 55.82 51.07 56.01
N ARG A 208 56.93 51.32 56.73
CA ARG A 208 58.23 50.67 56.50
C ARG A 208 58.53 49.46 57.40
N TYR A 209 59.45 48.63 56.90
CA TYR A 209 60.07 47.49 57.60
C TYR A 209 61.10 47.87 58.67
N SER A 210 61.21 47.01 59.69
CA SER A 210 62.43 46.58 60.40
C SER A 210 62.09 45.22 61.10
N VAL A 211 62.96 44.24 61.37
CA VAL A 211 64.44 44.10 61.33
C VAL A 211 64.83 42.73 60.69
N LEU A 212 66.11 42.56 60.34
CA LEU A 212 66.82 41.30 60.00
C LEU A 212 66.46 40.11 60.93
N GLN A 213 66.29 38.85 60.48
CA GLN A 213 67.11 37.93 59.64
C GLN A 213 68.10 37.06 60.45
N GLN A 214 67.82 35.75 60.54
CA GLN A 214 68.81 34.66 60.46
C GLN A 214 68.16 33.37 59.89
N HIS A 215 68.99 32.57 59.21
CA HIS A 215 68.91 31.15 58.79
C HIS A 215 67.56 30.39 58.87
N VAL A 216 67.07 29.74 57.79
CA VAL A 216 67.68 28.65 56.97
C VAL A 216 67.81 27.34 57.75
N GLU A 217 66.85 26.43 57.56
CA GLU A 217 67.09 25.12 56.90
C GLU A 217 65.76 24.48 56.46
N ASP A 218 65.82 23.53 55.51
CA ASP A 218 64.67 22.87 54.85
C ASP A 218 64.45 21.43 55.35
N ASN A 219 63.27 20.87 55.05
CA ASN A 219 62.92 19.44 55.01
C ASN A 219 62.87 18.62 56.33
N THR A 220 61.64 18.34 56.76
CA THR A 220 61.23 17.01 57.29
C THR A 220 59.98 16.56 56.51
N ALA A 221 59.84 15.33 55.97
CA ALA A 221 60.03 13.99 56.57
C ALA A 221 58.91 13.62 57.56
N ASP A 222 58.26 12.45 57.53
CA ASP A 222 58.27 11.34 56.53
C ASP A 222 57.02 10.43 56.71
N GLY A 223 56.67 9.61 55.70
CA GLY A 223 55.56 8.62 55.73
C GLY A 223 54.14 9.21 55.82
N ILE A 224 53.03 8.45 55.79
CA ILE A 224 52.74 7.02 55.54
C ILE A 224 51.19 6.92 55.37
N ASP A 225 50.54 6.06 54.58
CA ASP A 225 50.91 4.82 53.88
C ASP A 225 50.09 4.61 52.56
N GLU A 226 50.24 3.45 51.92
CA GLU A 226 49.45 2.86 50.80
C GLU A 226 48.11 2.22 51.29
N PRO A 227 47.31 1.40 50.53
CA PRO A 227 47.28 1.03 49.09
C PRO A 227 45.83 1.12 48.46
N LEU A 228 45.46 0.78 47.21
CA LEU A 228 46.17 0.46 45.95
C LEU A 228 45.31 0.86 44.72
N ASP A 229 45.97 1.18 43.61
CA ASP A 229 45.70 0.89 42.17
C ASP A 229 44.32 0.47 41.63
N THR A 230 43.81 0.98 40.49
CA THR A 230 44.37 1.18 39.12
C THR A 230 44.64 -0.10 38.29
N ASN A 231 43.99 -0.26 37.12
CA ASN A 231 44.67 -0.27 35.80
C ASN A 231 43.79 -0.69 34.60
N HIS A 232 44.39 -0.53 33.42
CA HIS A 232 43.92 -0.66 32.04
C HIS A 232 43.10 -1.89 31.59
N THR A 233 42.36 -1.66 30.49
CA THR A 233 41.81 -2.60 29.48
C THR A 233 42.89 -3.47 28.77
N PRO A 234 42.60 -4.49 27.90
CA PRO A 234 41.31 -4.88 27.27
C PRO A 234 41.00 -6.41 27.12
N ASN A 235 39.87 -6.71 26.43
CA ASN A 235 39.64 -7.83 25.47
C ASN A 235 39.11 -9.23 25.92
N GLY A 236 37.93 -9.60 25.38
CA GLY A 236 37.39 -10.97 25.21
C GLY A 236 36.82 -11.67 26.46
N LYS A 237 35.92 -12.67 26.39
CA LYS A 237 34.98 -13.20 25.36
C LYS A 237 34.01 -14.21 26.09
N ILE A 238 33.05 -14.85 25.38
CA ILE A 238 32.27 -16.08 25.76
C ILE A 238 31.00 -15.78 26.63
N GLU A 239 29.79 -15.72 26.01
CA GLU A 239 28.67 -16.74 26.00
C GLU A 239 27.69 -16.57 27.19
N PHE A 240 26.38 -16.91 27.18
CA PHE A 240 25.31 -17.36 26.23
C PHE A 240 23.94 -17.14 26.97
N HIS A 241 22.70 -17.27 26.50
CA HIS A 241 21.94 -17.55 25.24
C HIS A 241 20.52 -16.87 25.45
N ASP A 242 19.73 -16.39 24.47
CA ASP A 242 18.56 -17.04 23.79
C ASP A 242 17.48 -15.94 23.55
N ASP A 243 16.55 -15.95 22.57
CA ASP A 243 16.50 -16.57 21.22
C ASP A 243 15.31 -15.98 20.40
N SER A 244 15.09 -16.43 19.14
CA SER A 244 13.90 -16.23 18.26
C SER A 244 13.71 -14.90 17.50
N ASP A 245 14.12 -14.85 16.22
CA ASP A 245 13.30 -15.11 15.00
C ASP A 245 11.83 -14.63 14.94
N GLU A 246 11.21 -14.31 13.77
CA GLU A 246 11.54 -14.61 12.35
C GLU A 246 11.44 -13.38 11.41
N ASP A 247 11.92 -13.53 10.16
CA ASP A 247 11.79 -12.57 9.06
C ASP A 247 11.48 -13.28 7.71
N LEU A 248 10.67 -12.65 6.85
CA LEU A 248 10.45 -12.90 5.39
C LEU A 248 10.21 -14.33 4.84
N LEU A 249 9.06 -14.52 4.17
CA LEU A 249 8.79 -15.63 3.22
C LEU A 249 8.78 -15.15 1.76
N GLU A 250 9.38 -15.95 0.87
CA GLU A 250 9.04 -16.07 -0.57
C GLU A 250 8.29 -17.40 -0.81
#